data_AF-A0A0A9E0R4-F1
#
_entry.id   AF-A0A0A9E0R4-F1
#
_cell.length_a   1.000
_cell.length_b   1.000
_cell.length_c   1.000
_cell.angle_alpha   90.00
_cell.angle_beta   90.00
_cell.angle_gamma   90.00
#
_symmetry.space_group_name_H-M   'P 1'
#
loop_
_entity.id
_entity.type
_entity.pdbx_description
1 polymer ?
#
loop_
_entity_poly.entity_id
_entity_poly.type
_entity_poly.pdbx_seq_one_letter_code
_entity_poly.pdbx_strand_id
1 'polypeptide(L)'
;MVNRQVATIAWFEADSICGSHSIAIPLVLVFPYLCRFFQCLRQYKDTKEKTCLLNALKYSTAVPVIFLSALKYHVFPEQWVSFYRPLWLISSVINSLYSFYWDIKRDWDLRYGVYT
;
A
#
# COMPACT_ATOMS: atom_id res chain seq x y z
N MET A 1 30.60 25.44 -11.76
CA MET A 1 29.93 25.44 -10.44
C MET A 1 28.48 25.92 -10.53
N VAL A 2 28.15 26.92 -11.36
CA VAL A 2 26.78 27.42 -11.60
C VAL A 2 25.77 26.32 -12.00
N ASN A 3 26.10 25.45 -12.96
CA ASN A 3 25.18 24.39 -13.45
C ASN A 3 24.68 23.43 -12.35
N ARG A 4 25.48 23.18 -11.31
CA ARG A 4 25.08 22.31 -10.20
C ARG A 4 24.02 22.99 -9.31
N GLN A 5 24.14 24.30 -9.10
CA GLN A 5 23.15 25.06 -8.33
C GLN A 5 21.83 25.17 -9.08
N VAL A 6 21.85 25.41 -10.40
CA VAL A 6 20.62 25.46 -11.22
C VAL A 6 19.87 24.12 -11.20
N ALA A 7 20.59 23.00 -11.32
CA ALA A 7 19.98 21.68 -11.18
C ALA A 7 19.35 21.49 -9.79
N THR A 8 20.04 21.88 -8.72
CA THR A 8 19.55 21.70 -7.34
C THR A 8 18.29 22.53 -7.05
N ILE A 9 18.19 23.74 -7.61
CA ILE A 9 17.01 24.60 -7.49
C ILE A 9 15.83 23.97 -8.24
N ALA A 10 16.05 23.48 -9.46
CA ALA A 10 15.01 22.80 -10.24
C ALA A 10 14.48 21.52 -9.56
N TRP A 11 15.33 20.77 -8.85
CA TRP A 11 14.90 19.62 -8.04
C TRP A 11 14.04 20.05 -6.84
N PHE A 12 14.41 21.11 -6.12
CA PHE A 12 13.60 21.64 -5.01
C PHE A 12 12.25 22.21 -5.46
N GLU A 13 12.22 22.83 -6.64
CA GLU A 13 11.01 23.38 -7.25
C GLU A 13 10.10 22.25 -7.77
N ALA A 14 10.68 21.18 -8.31
CA ALA A 14 9.96 19.96 -8.65
C ALA A 14 9.41 19.24 -7.41
N ASP A 15 10.12 19.22 -6.28
CA ASP A 15 9.62 18.63 -5.02
C ASP A 15 8.46 19.43 -4.39
N SER A 16 8.42 20.75 -4.65
CA SER A 16 7.32 21.62 -4.20
C SER A 16 6.10 21.57 -5.13
N ILE A 17 6.28 21.30 -6.42
CA ILE A 17 5.20 21.07 -7.39
C ILE A 17 4.70 19.61 -7.34
N CYS A 18 5.58 18.65 -7.08
CA CYS A 18 5.29 17.22 -7.00
C CYS A 18 4.95 16.81 -5.56
N GLY A 19 3.86 17.37 -5.02
CA GLY A 19 2.95 16.72 -4.07
C GLY A 19 3.50 16.03 -2.81
N SER A 20 4.77 16.18 -2.44
CA SER A 20 5.40 15.36 -1.39
C SER A 20 4.75 15.54 -0.01
N HIS A 21 4.12 16.69 0.23
CA HIS A 21 3.34 16.97 1.44
C HIS A 21 1.80 16.93 1.22
N SER A 22 1.35 16.55 0.04
CA SER A 22 -0.08 16.56 -0.30
C SER A 22 -0.80 15.37 0.32
N ILE A 23 -1.69 15.64 1.26
CA ILE A 23 -2.55 14.62 1.87
C ILE A 23 -3.58 14.05 0.88
N ALA A 24 -3.80 14.70 -0.26
CA ALA A 24 -4.72 14.21 -1.28
C ALA A 24 -4.21 12.93 -1.95
N ILE A 25 -2.90 12.78 -2.12
CA ILE A 25 -2.29 11.61 -2.76
C ILE A 25 -2.63 10.31 -2.01
N PRO A 26 -2.32 10.15 -0.71
CA PRO A 26 -2.66 8.92 0.01
C PRO A 26 -4.17 8.68 0.10
N LEU A 27 -5.00 9.73 0.14
CA LEU A 27 -6.45 9.58 0.14
C LEU A 27 -6.99 9.00 -1.17
N VAL A 28 -6.51 9.50 -2.31
CA VAL A 28 -6.88 8.96 -3.63
C VAL A 28 -6.36 7.54 -3.80
N LEU A 29 -5.13 7.26 -3.34
CA LEU A 29 -4.54 5.91 -3.40
C LEU A 29 -5.28 4.90 -2.53
N VAL A 30 -5.70 5.26 -1.31
CA VAL A 30 -6.36 4.33 -0.38
C VAL A 30 -7.83 4.09 -0.71
N PHE A 31 -8.49 5.04 -1.38
CA PHE A 31 -9.92 4.97 -1.70
C PHE A 31 -10.35 3.66 -2.39
N PRO A 32 -9.76 3.21 -3.51
CA PRO A 32 -10.19 1.97 -4.16
C PRO A 32 -10.02 0.73 -3.26
N TYR A 33 -8.98 0.70 -2.42
CA TYR A 33 -8.75 -0.39 -1.47
C TYR A 33 -9.83 -0.45 -0.39
N LEU A 34 -10.25 0.70 0.15
CA LEU A 34 -11.35 0.76 1.12
C LEU A 34 -12.68 0.35 0.49
N CYS A 35 -12.97 0.82 -0.73
CA CYS A 35 -14.18 0.40 -1.45
C CYS A 35 -14.22 -1.12 -1.61
N ARG A 36 -13.13 -1.74 -2.08
CA ARG A 36 -13.03 -3.20 -2.22
C ARG A 36 -13.15 -3.91 -0.88
N PHE A 37 -12.49 -3.42 0.16
CA PHE A 37 -12.59 -3.95 1.51
C PHE A 37 -14.05 -4.03 1.99
N PHE A 38 -14.79 -2.91 1.92
CA PHE A 38 -16.19 -2.87 2.36
C PHE A 38 -17.11 -3.71 1.47
N GLN A 39 -16.86 -3.76 0.15
CA GLN A 39 -17.58 -4.65 -0.76
C GLN A 39 -17.41 -6.12 -0.34
N CYS A 40 -16.17 -6.54 -0.07
CA CYS A 40 -15.89 -7.91 0.34
C CYS A 40 -16.50 -8.26 1.71
N LEU A 41 -16.52 -7.33 2.67
CA LEU A 41 -17.20 -7.53 3.96
C LEU A 41 -18.71 -7.66 3.79
N ARG A 42 -19.34 -6.82 2.96
CA ARG A 42 -20.76 -6.91 2.67
C ARG A 42 -21.10 -8.23 1.97
N GLN A 43 -20.34 -8.59 0.95
CA GLN A 43 -20.51 -9.87 0.26
C GLN A 43 -20.38 -11.05 1.21
N TYR A 44 -19.40 -11.04 2.13
CA TYR A 44 -19.29 -12.07 3.17
C TYR A 44 -20.54 -12.12 4.07
N LYS A 45 -21.10 -10.97 4.44
CA LYS A 45 -22.32 -10.93 5.24
C LYS A 45 -23.47 -11.64 4.53
N ASP A 46 -23.58 -11.46 3.21
CA ASP A 46 -24.68 -11.96 2.39
C ASP A 46 -24.50 -13.43 1.98
N THR A 47 -23.29 -13.85 1.59
CA THR A 47 -23.03 -15.21 1.07
C THR A 47 -22.38 -16.15 2.08
N LYS A 48 -21.78 -15.63 3.15
CA LYS A 48 -20.93 -16.37 4.11
C LYS A 48 -19.71 -17.05 3.51
N GLU A 49 -19.32 -16.68 2.29
CA GLU A 49 -18.16 -17.23 1.60
C GLU A 49 -16.83 -16.74 2.21
N LYS A 50 -16.07 -17.66 2.81
CA LYS A 50 -14.80 -17.34 3.51
C LYS A 50 -13.77 -16.66 2.59
N THR A 51 -13.78 -16.95 1.29
CA THR A 51 -12.91 -16.31 0.30
C THR A 51 -13.11 -14.79 0.26
N CYS A 52 -14.33 -14.29 0.55
CA CYS A 52 -14.60 -12.86 0.63
C CYS A 52 -13.87 -12.21 1.81
N LEU A 53 -13.79 -12.87 2.98
CA LEU A 53 -13.03 -12.36 4.12
C LEU A 53 -11.52 -12.35 3.84
N LEU A 54 -11.01 -13.37 3.16
CA LEU A 54 -9.60 -13.41 2.78
C LEU A 54 -9.27 -12.28 1.79
N ASN A 55 -10.16 -11.99 0.83
CA ASN A 55 -10.03 -10.81 -0.03
C ASN A 55 -10.11 -9.50 0.77
N ALA A 56 -11.04 -9.36 1.73
CA ALA A 56 -11.09 -8.18 2.58
C ALA A 56 -9.76 -7.99 3.33
N LEU A 57 -9.20 -9.06 3.89
CA LEU A 57 -7.89 -9.03 4.54
C LEU A 57 -6.77 -8.66 3.56
N LYS A 58 -6.79 -9.16 2.31
CA LYS A 58 -5.85 -8.73 1.26
C LYS A 58 -5.86 -7.21 1.10
N TYR A 59 -7.03 -6.61 0.85
CA TYR A 59 -7.14 -5.17 0.63
C TYR A 59 -6.83 -4.32 1.88
N SER A 60 -7.04 -4.85 3.10
CA SER A 60 -6.69 -4.12 4.32
C SER A 60 -5.19 -4.03 4.56
N THR A 61 -4.38 -4.99 4.07
CA THR A 61 -2.92 -4.96 4.24
C THR A 61 -2.22 -3.85 3.45
N ALA A 62 -2.84 -3.33 2.38
CA ALA A 62 -2.32 -2.19 1.61
C ALA A 62 -2.52 -0.84 2.32
N VAL A 63 -3.57 -0.73 3.15
CA VAL A 63 -3.92 0.50 3.87
C VAL A 63 -2.77 1.05 4.75
N PRO A 64 -2.16 0.26 5.65
CA PRO A 64 -1.05 0.76 6.49
C PRO A 64 0.18 1.16 5.65
N VAL A 65 0.43 0.49 4.52
CA VAL A 65 1.54 0.86 3.61
C VAL A 65 1.33 2.27 3.07
N ILE A 66 0.13 2.58 2.60
CA ILE A 66 -0.22 3.90 2.02
C ILE A 66 -0.12 4.99 3.10
N PHE A 67 -0.72 4.77 4.27
CA PHE A 67 -0.68 5.76 5.36
C PHE A 67 0.73 6.01 5.89
N LEU A 68 1.52 4.96 6.12
CA LEU A 68 2.90 5.10 6.60
C LEU A 68 3.80 5.77 5.54
N SER A 69 3.53 5.54 4.24
CA SER A 69 4.24 6.22 3.15
C SER A 69 4.01 7.73 3.17
N ALA A 70 2.78 8.17 3.47
CA ALA A 70 2.47 9.59 3.62
C ALA A 70 3.02 10.18 4.92
N LEU A 71 2.94 9.42 6.01
CA LEU A 71 3.41 9.85 7.33
C LEU A 71 4.90 10.23 7.33
N LYS A 72 5.71 9.61 6.46
CA LYS A 72 7.12 9.96 6.21
C LYS A 72 7.38 11.46 6.11
N TYR A 73 6.47 12.22 5.48
CA TYR A 73 6.63 13.65 5.21
C TYR A 73 6.09 14.55 6.34
N HIS A 74 5.52 13.97 7.39
CA HIS A 74 4.89 14.69 8.50
C HIS A 74 5.51 14.36 9.86
N VAL A 75 6.54 13.50 9.91
CA VAL A 75 7.25 13.13 11.14
C VAL A 75 8.71 13.56 11.08
N PHE A 76 9.33 13.75 12.25
CA PHE A 76 10.76 14.02 12.32
C PHE A 76 11.58 12.84 11.76
N PRO A 77 12.70 13.10 11.06
CA PRO A 77 13.54 12.05 10.47
C PRO A 77 13.93 10.95 11.47
N GLU A 78 14.16 11.31 12.73
CA GLU A 78 14.65 10.39 13.74
C GLU A 78 13.57 9.40 14.19
N GLN A 79 12.34 9.89 14.30
CA GLN A 79 11.17 9.05 14.57
C GLN A 79 10.84 8.16 13.35
N TRP A 80 11.01 8.70 12.13
CA TRP A 80 10.83 7.92 10.90
C TRP A 80 11.78 6.72 10.88
N VAL A 81 13.08 6.95 11.05
CA VAL A 81 14.09 5.89 10.96
C VAL A 81 13.93 4.84 12.08
N SER A 82 13.64 5.29 13.30
CA SER A 82 13.59 4.43 14.48
C SER A 82 12.30 3.60 14.57
N PHE A 83 11.14 4.20 14.29
CA PHE A 83 9.83 3.59 14.59
C PHE A 83 8.98 3.34 13.36
N TYR A 84 8.74 4.37 12.54
CA TYR A 84 7.77 4.26 11.44
C TYR A 84 8.31 3.48 10.24
N ARG A 85 9.60 3.56 9.94
CA ARG A 85 10.24 2.86 8.81
C ARG A 85 10.20 1.33 8.99
N PRO A 86 10.54 0.75 10.17
CA PRO A 86 10.32 -0.67 10.41
C PRO A 86 8.86 -1.11 10.22
N LEU A 87 7.89 -0.35 10.73
CA LEU A 87 6.46 -0.64 10.56
C LEU A 87 6.03 -0.59 9.09
N TRP A 88 6.53 0.40 8.35
CA TRP A 88 6.29 0.53 6.91
C TRP A 88 6.87 -0.65 6.13
N LEU A 89 8.09 -1.08 6.46
CA LEU A 89 8.73 -2.26 5.85
C LEU A 89 7.94 -3.54 6.14
N ILE A 90 7.55 -3.78 7.39
CA ILE A 90 6.75 -4.96 7.77
C ILE A 90 5.41 -4.96 7.03
N SER A 91 4.72 -3.81 7.00
CA SER A 91 3.45 -3.67 6.28
C SER A 91 3.62 -3.96 4.79
N SER A 92 4.70 -3.44 4.18
CA SER A 92 5.01 -3.62 2.76
C SER A 92 5.32 -5.08 2.43
N VAL A 93 6.07 -5.77 3.30
CA VAL A 93 6.37 -7.19 3.16
C VAL A 93 5.10 -8.02 3.28
N ILE A 94 4.26 -7.78 4.29
CA ILE A 94 2.99 -8.50 4.47
C ILE A 94 2.08 -8.31 3.25
N ASN A 95 1.89 -7.08 2.80
CA ASN A 95 1.06 -6.77 1.62
C ASN A 95 1.58 -7.47 0.36
N SER A 96 2.89 -7.44 0.13
CA SER A 96 3.52 -8.04 -1.06
C SER A 96 3.45 -9.56 -1.02
N LEU A 97 3.77 -10.18 0.11
CA LEU A 97 3.70 -11.64 0.27
C LEU A 97 2.25 -12.16 0.16
N TYR A 98 1.29 -11.45 0.74
CA TYR A 98 -0.12 -11.82 0.60
C TYR A 98 -0.57 -11.73 -0.86
N SER A 99 -0.25 -10.62 -1.53
CA SER A 99 -0.61 -10.43 -2.95
C SER A 99 0.02 -11.52 -3.81
N PHE A 100 1.31 -11.79 -3.64
CA PHE A 100 2.02 -12.87 -4.34
C PHE A 100 1.41 -14.25 -4.08
N TYR A 101 1.10 -14.58 -2.81
CA TYR A 101 0.42 -15.82 -2.47
C TYR A 101 -0.94 -15.94 -3.18
N TRP A 102 -1.70 -14.85 -3.21
CA TRP A 102 -3.01 -14.80 -3.85
C TRP A 102 -2.89 -15.02 -5.35
N ASP A 103 -1.94 -14.36 -6.01
CA ASP A 103 -1.73 -14.49 -7.45
C ASP A 103 -1.43 -15.96 -7.82
N ILE A 104 -0.53 -16.62 -7.08
CA ILE A 104 -0.19 -18.03 -7.30
C ILE A 104 -1.39 -18.97 -7.05
N LYS A 105 -2.08 -18.81 -5.92
CA LYS A 105 -3.06 -19.80 -5.46
C LYS A 105 -4.48 -19.58 -5.98
N ARG A 106 -4.85 -18.34 -6.29
CA ARG A 106 -6.22 -17.96 -6.62
C ARG A 106 -6.36 -17.48 -8.05
N ASP A 107 -5.46 -16.62 -8.51
CA ASP A 107 -5.61 -15.97 -9.82
C ASP A 107 -4.99 -16.79 -10.95
N TRP A 108 -3.87 -17.49 -10.69
CA TRP A 108 -3.19 -18.30 -11.70
C TRP A 108 -3.70 -19.75 -11.78
N ASP A 109 -4.72 -20.11 -10.98
CA ASP A 109 -5.31 -21.46 -10.88
C ASP A 109 -4.26 -22.58 -10.96
N LEU A 110 -3.08 -22.38 -10.35
CA LEU A 110 -2.01 -23.37 -10.23
C LEU A 110 -2.45 -24.45 -9.24
N ARG A 111 -3.49 -25.19 -9.62
CA ARG A 111 -3.83 -26.49 -9.05
C ARG A 111 -2.64 -27.36 -9.39
N TYR A 112 -1.76 -27.57 -8.42
CA TYR A 112 -0.96 -28.79 -8.42
C TYR A 112 -1.99 -29.91 -8.45
N GLY A 113 -2.16 -30.51 -9.63
CA GLY A 113 -3.17 -31.52 -9.89
C GLY A 113 -3.04 -32.63 -8.85
N VAL A 114 -3.97 -32.65 -7.91
CA VAL A 114 -4.39 -33.90 -7.33
C VAL A 114 -5.35 -34.48 -8.35
N TYR A 115 -4.78 -35.26 -9.27
CA TYR A 115 -5.56 -36.27 -9.98
C TYR A 115 -6.05 -37.26 -8.92
N THR A 116 -7.32 -37.13 -8.54
CA THR A 116 -8.14 -38.24 -8.03
C THR A 116 -9.10 -38.64 -9.11
#